data_AF-A0A8B8AAX8-F1
#
_entry.id   AF-A0A8B8AAX8-F1
#
_cell.length_a   1.000
_cell.length_b   1.000
_cell.length_c   1.000
_cell.angle_alpha   90.00
_cell.angle_beta   90.00
_cell.angle_gamma   90.00
#
_symmetry.space_group_name_H-M   'P 1'
#
loop_
_entity.id
_entity.type
_entity.pdbx_description
1 polymer ?
#
loop_
_entity_poly.entity_id
_entity_poly.type
_entity_poly.pdbx_seq_one_letter_code
_entity_poly.pdbx_strand_id
1 'polypeptide(L)'
;MDFLADSQQSQELFQSQDQERVEPLPPLTDDTSDRPIAAVEHGEALAISNVQGEKILLMLSEILKEQKSLREELSRLNQSRRPPNEVARVEGSPIEKEYVTWLKDRFSRNPWICFKDPEVQDMLSNLIKKAGWKGPVMGILSSFGSTKFTYYRNQIRAKMMGNKEVDVEGLAITSLHNYLWKCFLPPTTMLSNPEREHLTLMLRSFCATNKLFRKGGSGGFSFWPEFKDFYTLVMDDKREDKWEKLAEKEEKRIRKYLE
;
A
#
# COMPACT_ATOMS: atom_id res chain seq x y z
N MET A 1 18.33 20.17 21.63
CA MET A 1 17.02 19.59 21.96
C MET A 1 16.56 18.84 20.73
N ASP A 2 16.87 17.55 20.74
CA ASP A 2 16.71 16.61 19.64
C ASP A 2 15.25 16.15 19.53
N PHE A 3 14.72 16.11 18.31
CA PHE A 3 13.43 15.50 17.99
C PHE A 3 13.62 14.55 16.80
N LEU A 4 14.36 13.48 17.04
CA LEU A 4 14.49 12.31 16.17
C LEU A 4 14.48 11.05 17.04
N ALA A 5 13.33 10.71 17.59
CA ALA A 5 13.04 9.40 18.14
C ALA A 5 11.52 9.27 18.27
N ASP A 6 10.90 8.51 17.37
CA ASP A 6 9.60 7.82 17.58
C ASP A 6 9.06 7.13 16.31
N SER A 7 9.85 7.05 15.23
CA SER A 7 9.43 6.37 13.99
C SER A 7 9.85 4.89 13.90
N GLN A 8 10.27 4.23 14.98
CA GLN A 8 10.78 2.84 14.91
C GLN A 8 9.96 1.77 15.66
N GLN A 9 8.86 2.12 16.33
CA GLN A 9 8.13 1.15 17.16
C GLN A 9 6.94 0.46 16.47
N SER A 10 7.06 0.12 15.18
CA SER A 10 6.01 -0.62 14.46
C SER A 10 6.51 -1.67 13.47
N GLN A 11 7.78 -2.10 13.55
CA GLN A 11 8.34 -3.14 12.67
C GLN A 11 8.60 -4.51 13.34
N GLU A 12 8.37 -4.69 14.64
CA GLU A 12 8.67 -5.95 15.32
C GLU A 12 7.45 -6.82 15.63
N LEU A 13 6.61 -7.14 14.63
CA LEU A 13 5.51 -8.10 14.84
C LEU A 13 5.29 -9.13 13.72
N PHE A 14 6.26 -9.31 12.82
CA PHE A 14 6.19 -10.36 11.79
C PHE A 14 7.58 -10.92 11.50
N GLN A 15 8.13 -11.72 12.41
CA GLN A 15 9.25 -12.63 12.11
C GLN A 15 9.40 -13.68 13.22
N SER A 16 8.43 -14.59 13.31
CA SER A 16 8.56 -15.83 14.08
C SER A 16 7.68 -16.89 13.46
N GLN A 17 8.19 -17.65 12.49
CA GLN A 17 8.01 -19.11 12.36
C GLN A 17 8.70 -19.61 11.09
N ASP A 18 9.18 -20.85 11.18
CA ASP A 18 9.82 -21.69 10.15
C ASP A 18 11.32 -21.47 9.90
N GLN A 19 12.10 -21.85 10.92
CA GLN A 19 13.52 -22.19 10.78
C GLN A 19 13.64 -23.71 10.68
N GLU A 20 13.49 -24.25 9.48
CA GLU A 20 13.84 -25.65 9.19
C GLU A 20 15.36 -25.84 9.26
N ARG A 21 15.73 -26.82 10.06
CA ARG A 21 17.06 -27.16 10.54
C ARG A 21 17.78 -27.99 9.46
N VAL A 22 18.70 -27.39 8.71
CA VAL A 22 19.59 -28.13 7.81
C VAL A 22 20.81 -28.59 8.62
N GLU A 23 20.89 -29.89 8.90
CA GLU A 23 22.09 -30.51 9.49
C GLU A 23 23.25 -30.50 8.50
N PRO A 24 24.51 -30.25 8.94
CA PRO A 24 25.68 -30.40 8.09
C PRO A 24 26.15 -31.87 8.04
N LEU A 25 26.49 -32.33 6.83
CA LEU A 25 27.11 -33.64 6.56
C LEU A 25 28.47 -33.78 7.25
N PRO A 26 28.86 -35.00 7.69
CA PRO A 26 30.15 -35.24 8.31
C PRO A 26 31.29 -35.33 7.27
N PRO A 27 32.56 -35.05 7.66
CA PRO A 27 33.71 -35.18 6.77
C PRO A 27 34.11 -36.65 6.60
N LEU A 28 34.48 -37.03 5.38
CA LEU A 28 35.10 -38.32 5.07
C LEU A 28 36.48 -38.39 5.72
N THR A 29 36.68 -39.42 6.56
CA THR A 29 37.96 -39.81 7.13
C THR A 29 38.87 -40.39 6.06
N ASP A 30 40.07 -39.83 5.95
CA ASP A 30 41.19 -40.39 5.21
C ASP A 30 41.84 -41.45 6.10
N ASP A 31 41.81 -42.72 5.69
CA ASP A 31 42.49 -43.81 6.41
C ASP A 31 43.43 -44.53 5.44
N THR A 32 44.71 -44.32 5.69
CA THR A 32 45.87 -44.95 5.06
C THR A 32 45.95 -46.43 5.40
N SER A 33 46.22 -47.28 4.40
CA SER A 33 46.80 -48.60 4.62
C SER A 33 47.68 -49.03 3.43
N ASP A 34 48.99 -48.95 3.65
CA ASP A 34 50.04 -49.63 2.89
C ASP A 34 49.82 -51.15 2.79
N ARG A 35 50.06 -51.74 1.61
CA ARG A 35 51.23 -52.63 1.37
C ARG A 35 51.27 -53.22 -0.05
N PRO A 36 52.48 -53.58 -0.54
CA PRO A 36 52.81 -53.71 -1.95
C PRO A 36 52.69 -55.15 -2.46
N ILE A 37 52.33 -55.33 -3.74
CA ILE A 37 52.55 -56.59 -4.44
C ILE A 37 53.09 -56.33 -5.84
N ALA A 38 54.35 -56.77 -5.99
CA ALA A 38 55.05 -57.31 -7.15
C ALA A 38 54.82 -56.69 -8.55
N ALA A 39 55.96 -56.29 -9.12
CA ALA A 39 56.16 -56.05 -10.53
C ALA A 39 55.64 -57.23 -11.39
N VAL A 40 54.78 -56.91 -12.35
CA VAL A 40 54.59 -57.73 -13.54
C VAL A 40 54.83 -56.81 -14.73
N GLU A 41 55.89 -57.12 -15.45
CA GLU A 41 56.25 -56.56 -16.74
C GLU A 41 55.05 -56.65 -17.70
N HIS A 42 54.62 -55.53 -18.27
CA HIS A 42 54.01 -55.51 -19.61
C HIS A 42 54.11 -54.09 -20.18
N GLY A 43 55.23 -53.84 -20.86
CA GLY A 43 55.34 -52.74 -21.79
C GLY A 43 54.46 -52.99 -23.01
N GLU A 44 53.20 -52.57 -22.95
CA GLU A 44 52.34 -52.35 -24.13
C GLU A 44 51.01 -51.61 -23.81
N ALA A 45 50.85 -51.03 -22.60
CA ALA A 45 49.61 -50.35 -22.19
C ALA A 45 49.67 -48.81 -22.23
N LEU A 46 50.82 -48.20 -22.55
CA LEU A 46 51.00 -46.74 -22.49
C LEU A 46 50.50 -45.97 -23.74
N ALA A 47 50.29 -46.64 -24.88
CA ALA A 47 49.85 -45.96 -26.11
C ALA A 47 48.32 -45.81 -26.20
N ILE A 48 47.54 -46.75 -25.64
CA ILE A 48 46.06 -46.74 -25.72
C ILE A 48 45.46 -45.75 -24.68
N SER A 49 46.14 -45.57 -23.54
CA SER A 49 45.77 -44.61 -22.49
C SER A 49 45.83 -43.14 -22.97
N ASN A 50 46.84 -42.80 -23.77
CA ASN A 50 47.07 -41.42 -24.22
C ASN A 50 46.05 -40.97 -25.28
N VAL A 51 45.67 -41.87 -26.21
CA VAL A 51 44.67 -41.58 -27.26
C VAL A 51 43.26 -41.40 -26.66
N GLN A 52 42.92 -42.17 -25.63
CA GLN A 52 41.66 -42.01 -24.91
C GLN A 52 41.62 -40.68 -24.12
N GLY A 53 42.74 -40.30 -23.51
CA GLY A 53 42.91 -39.04 -22.77
C GLY A 53 42.80 -37.81 -23.67
N GLU A 54 43.43 -37.83 -24.84
CA GLU A 54 43.32 -36.74 -25.83
C GLU A 54 41.89 -36.56 -26.34
N LYS A 55 41.17 -37.67 -26.56
CA LYS A 55 39.75 -37.63 -26.97
C LYS A 55 38.85 -37.04 -25.89
N ILE A 56 39.11 -37.34 -24.61
CA ILE A 56 38.38 -36.76 -23.48
C ILE A 56 38.66 -35.26 -23.36
N LEU A 57 39.93 -34.85 -23.53
CA LEU A 57 40.30 -33.43 -23.48
C LEU A 57 39.66 -32.62 -24.62
N LEU A 58 39.56 -33.20 -25.83
CA LEU A 58 38.84 -32.60 -26.95
C LEU A 58 37.36 -32.43 -26.63
N MET A 59 36.67 -33.46 -26.12
CA MET A 59 35.27 -33.36 -25.70
C MET A 59 35.06 -32.31 -24.61
N LEU A 60 35.93 -32.25 -23.59
CA LEU A 60 35.85 -31.24 -22.54
C LEU A 60 36.03 -29.81 -23.11
N SER A 61 36.92 -29.65 -24.08
CA SER A 61 37.13 -28.36 -24.75
C SER A 61 35.90 -27.91 -25.56
N GLU A 62 35.20 -28.85 -26.19
CA GLU A 62 33.95 -28.59 -26.92
C GLU A 62 32.82 -28.21 -25.95
N ILE A 63 32.66 -28.96 -24.86
CA ILE A 63 31.67 -28.65 -23.82
C ILE A 63 31.92 -27.25 -23.22
N LEU A 64 33.17 -26.88 -22.96
CA LEU A 64 33.50 -25.55 -22.44
C LEU A 64 33.19 -24.43 -23.44
N LYS A 65 33.41 -24.67 -24.74
CA LYS A 65 33.03 -23.73 -25.81
C LYS A 65 31.51 -23.59 -25.90
N GLU A 66 30.76 -24.68 -25.83
CA GLU A 66 29.30 -24.67 -25.82
C GLU A 66 28.76 -23.95 -24.58
N GLN A 67 29.31 -24.21 -23.39
CA GLN A 67 28.91 -23.49 -22.19
C GLN A 67 29.16 -21.98 -22.29
N LYS A 68 30.28 -21.57 -22.90
CA LYS A 68 30.57 -20.16 -23.14
C LYS A 68 29.58 -19.55 -24.13
N SER A 69 29.30 -20.24 -25.25
CA SER A 69 28.32 -19.81 -26.24
C SER A 69 26.92 -19.67 -25.64
N LEU A 70 26.48 -20.66 -24.86
CA LEU A 70 25.19 -20.63 -24.17
C LEU A 70 25.09 -19.50 -23.15
N ARG A 71 26.18 -19.17 -22.44
CA ARG A 71 26.23 -18.02 -21.51
C ARG A 71 26.18 -16.68 -22.25
N GLU A 72 26.84 -16.57 -23.40
CA GLU A 72 26.80 -15.38 -24.25
C GLU A 72 25.42 -15.20 -24.88
N GLU A 73 24.78 -16.28 -25.32
CA GLU A 73 23.42 -16.27 -25.85
C GLU A 73 22.37 -15.97 -24.77
N LEU A 74 22.52 -16.53 -23.56
CA LEU A 74 21.75 -16.13 -22.38
C LEU A 74 21.95 -14.65 -22.04
N SER A 75 23.17 -14.14 -22.14
CA SER A 75 23.45 -12.71 -21.88
C SER A 75 22.82 -11.81 -22.94
N ARG A 76 22.86 -12.21 -24.22
CA ARG A 76 22.17 -11.51 -25.31
C ARG A 76 20.65 -11.57 -25.16
N LEU A 77 20.10 -12.72 -24.78
CA LEU A 77 18.68 -12.90 -24.52
C LEU A 77 18.23 -12.10 -23.31
N ASN A 78 19.04 -12.04 -22.25
CA ASN A 78 18.76 -11.21 -21.08
C ASN A 78 18.93 -9.71 -21.35
N GLN A 79 19.83 -9.29 -22.24
CA GLN A 79 19.90 -7.89 -22.70
C GLN A 79 18.75 -7.52 -23.65
N SER A 80 18.20 -8.50 -24.40
CA SER A 80 17.03 -8.34 -25.28
C SER A 80 15.71 -8.39 -24.50
N ARG A 81 15.69 -9.06 -23.34
CA ARG A 81 14.63 -8.91 -22.35
C ARG A 81 14.75 -7.51 -21.74
N ARG A 82 13.94 -6.59 -22.26
CA ARG A 82 13.54 -5.39 -21.49
C ARG A 82 13.27 -5.82 -20.05
N PRO A 83 13.65 -5.00 -19.05
CA PRO A 83 13.37 -5.33 -17.66
C PRO A 83 11.89 -5.74 -17.54
N PRO A 84 11.57 -6.76 -16.72
CA PRO A 84 10.20 -7.22 -16.57
C PRO A 84 9.33 -5.98 -16.37
N ASN A 85 8.30 -5.81 -17.21
CA ASN A 85 7.36 -4.69 -17.17
C ASN A 85 7.23 -4.22 -15.73
N GLU A 86 7.84 -3.09 -15.39
CA GLU A 86 7.81 -2.57 -14.04
C GLU A 86 6.32 -2.37 -13.76
N VAL A 87 5.75 -3.25 -12.94
CA VAL A 87 4.31 -3.25 -12.68
C VAL A 87 4.02 -1.86 -12.17
N ALA A 88 3.18 -1.10 -12.88
CA ALA A 88 2.90 0.27 -12.52
C ALA A 88 2.46 0.30 -11.04
N ARG A 89 3.20 1.01 -10.22
CA ARG A 89 2.93 1.16 -8.79
C ARG A 89 2.78 2.63 -8.50
N VAL A 90 1.72 3.00 -7.78
CA VAL A 90 1.49 4.39 -7.39
C VAL A 90 2.49 4.82 -6.32
N GLU A 91 2.77 3.96 -5.35
CA GLU A 91 3.71 4.25 -4.27
C GLU A 91 5.14 4.32 -4.79
N GLY A 92 5.86 5.38 -4.40
CA GLY A 92 7.19 5.71 -4.91
C GLY A 92 7.21 6.32 -6.31
N SER A 93 6.05 6.47 -6.96
CA SER A 93 5.99 7.04 -8.31
C SER A 93 5.99 8.57 -8.32
N PRO A 94 6.37 9.20 -9.45
CA PRO A 94 6.32 10.66 -9.59
C PRO A 94 4.93 11.28 -9.42
N ILE A 95 3.87 10.47 -9.56
CA ILE A 95 2.48 10.92 -9.45
C ILE A 95 1.88 10.72 -8.06
N GLU A 96 2.56 10.00 -7.15
CA GLU A 96 2.00 9.62 -5.85
C GLU A 96 1.50 10.84 -5.07
N LYS A 97 2.36 11.84 -4.89
CA LYS A 97 2.07 13.03 -4.09
C LYS A 97 0.88 13.80 -4.63
N GLU A 98 0.85 14.01 -5.94
CA GLU A 98 -0.25 14.71 -6.62
C GLU A 98 -1.55 13.93 -6.51
N TYR A 99 -1.50 12.62 -6.76
CA TYR A 99 -2.68 11.79 -6.71
C TYR A 99 -3.24 11.67 -5.29
N VAL A 100 -2.39 11.46 -4.29
CA VAL A 100 -2.79 11.44 -2.87
C VAL A 100 -3.37 12.79 -2.46
N THR A 101 -2.79 13.91 -2.89
CA THR A 101 -3.32 15.25 -2.59
C THR A 101 -4.73 15.42 -3.19
N TRP A 102 -4.89 15.05 -4.46
CA TRP A 102 -6.18 15.09 -5.13
C TRP A 102 -7.22 14.18 -4.46
N LEU A 103 -6.84 12.96 -4.07
CA LEU A 103 -7.72 12.02 -3.35
C LEU A 103 -8.17 12.59 -2.00
N LYS A 104 -7.26 13.20 -1.22
CA LYS A 104 -7.60 13.82 0.06
C LYS A 104 -8.55 15.01 -0.11
N ASP A 105 -8.29 15.84 -1.11
CA ASP A 105 -9.17 16.97 -1.43
C ASP A 105 -10.58 16.50 -1.84
N ARG A 106 -10.68 15.50 -2.73
CA ARG A 106 -11.96 14.92 -3.13
C ARG A 106 -12.68 14.27 -1.94
N PHE A 107 -11.95 13.49 -1.14
CA PHE A 107 -12.48 12.83 0.06
C PHE A 107 -13.08 13.82 1.07
N SER A 108 -12.44 14.98 1.26
CA SER A 108 -12.89 16.00 2.20
C SER A 108 -14.25 16.60 1.84
N ARG A 109 -14.68 16.48 0.58
CA ARG A 109 -15.96 17.00 0.05
C ARG A 109 -16.99 15.88 -0.09
N ASN A 110 -16.55 14.69 -0.49
CA ASN A 110 -17.39 13.51 -0.60
C ASN A 110 -16.60 12.25 -0.17
N PRO A 111 -17.04 11.52 0.87
CA PRO A 111 -16.32 10.35 1.36
C PRO A 111 -16.49 9.11 0.47
N TRP A 112 -17.24 9.21 -0.64
CA TRP A 112 -17.35 8.21 -1.68
C TRP A 112 -16.83 8.76 -3.00
N ILE A 113 -16.18 7.90 -3.78
CA ILE A 113 -15.66 8.21 -5.09
C ILE A 113 -16.19 7.19 -6.09
N CYS A 114 -16.71 7.68 -7.21
CA CYS A 114 -17.06 6.83 -8.34
C CYS A 114 -15.96 6.97 -9.39
N PHE A 115 -15.13 5.93 -9.50
CA PHE A 115 -14.05 5.93 -10.49
C PHE A 115 -14.57 5.86 -11.92
N LYS A 116 -15.87 5.66 -12.17
CA LYS A 116 -16.46 5.72 -13.51
C LYS A 116 -16.84 7.15 -13.93
N ASP A 117 -16.78 8.12 -13.02
CA ASP A 117 -17.15 9.50 -13.33
C ASP A 117 -16.19 10.11 -14.36
N PRO A 118 -16.68 10.83 -15.38
CA PRO A 118 -15.84 11.39 -16.44
C PRO A 118 -14.72 12.31 -15.92
N GLU A 119 -15.02 13.15 -14.93
CA GLU A 119 -14.04 14.04 -14.28
C GLU A 119 -12.90 13.25 -13.62
N VAL A 120 -13.25 12.15 -12.94
CA VAL A 120 -12.27 11.27 -12.29
C VAL A 120 -11.43 10.54 -13.34
N GLN A 121 -12.08 10.00 -14.38
CA GLN A 121 -11.40 9.31 -15.48
C GLN A 121 -10.41 10.22 -16.22
N ASP A 122 -10.77 11.49 -16.43
CA ASP A 122 -9.86 12.47 -17.06
C ASP A 122 -8.63 12.74 -16.19
N MET A 123 -8.82 13.01 -14.89
CA MET A 123 -7.72 13.22 -13.96
C MET A 123 -6.78 12.01 -13.90
N LEU A 124 -7.33 10.79 -13.78
CA LEU A 124 -6.53 9.57 -13.79
C LEU A 124 -5.76 9.41 -15.11
N SER A 125 -6.39 9.70 -16.25
CA SER A 125 -5.74 9.67 -17.56
C SER A 125 -4.58 10.65 -17.66
N ASN A 126 -4.72 11.85 -17.09
CA ASN A 126 -3.65 12.85 -17.05
C ASN A 126 -2.47 12.40 -16.17
N LEU A 127 -2.74 11.78 -15.03
CA LEU A 127 -1.70 11.18 -14.18
C LEU A 127 -0.96 10.04 -14.89
N ILE A 128 -1.69 9.16 -15.59
CA ILE A 128 -1.10 8.06 -16.39
C ILE A 128 -0.14 8.61 -17.45
N LYS A 129 -0.59 9.63 -18.19
CA LYS A 129 0.25 10.31 -19.20
C LYS A 129 1.50 10.90 -18.57
N LYS A 130 1.35 11.58 -17.43
CA LYS A 130 2.47 12.21 -16.70
C LYS A 130 3.48 11.18 -16.18
N ALA A 131 3.01 10.01 -15.73
CA ALA A 131 3.86 8.92 -15.27
C ALA A 131 4.54 8.14 -16.41
N GLY A 132 4.14 8.37 -17.68
CA GLY A 132 4.64 7.62 -18.83
C GLY A 132 4.22 6.14 -18.82
N TRP A 133 3.19 5.80 -18.05
CA TRP A 133 2.73 4.41 -17.89
C TRP A 133 2.00 3.92 -19.14
N LYS A 134 2.23 2.66 -19.50
CA LYS A 134 1.62 2.00 -20.65
C LYS A 134 0.75 0.82 -20.20
N GLY A 135 -0.29 0.52 -20.98
CA GLY A 135 -1.20 -0.60 -20.71
C GLY A 135 -2.38 -0.22 -19.81
N PRO A 136 -3.14 -1.21 -19.31
CA PRO A 136 -4.40 -1.01 -18.59
C PRO A 136 -4.18 -0.58 -17.13
N VAL A 137 -3.50 0.54 -16.90
CA VAL A 137 -3.09 1.02 -15.56
C VAL A 137 -4.20 1.76 -14.80
N MET A 138 -5.35 2.02 -15.45
CA MET A 138 -6.52 2.66 -14.84
C MET A 138 -7.05 1.88 -13.61
N GLY A 139 -7.02 0.55 -13.70
CA GLY A 139 -7.44 -0.33 -12.59
C GLY A 139 -6.54 -0.22 -11.36
N ILE A 140 -5.25 0.03 -11.57
CA ILE A 140 -4.25 0.19 -10.50
C ILE A 140 -4.54 1.48 -9.73
N LEU A 141 -4.73 2.60 -10.44
CA LEU A 141 -5.09 3.88 -9.83
C LEU A 141 -6.43 3.78 -9.08
N SER A 142 -7.46 3.20 -9.72
CA SER A 142 -8.79 3.04 -9.11
C SER A 142 -8.73 2.19 -7.83
N SER A 143 -7.96 1.09 -7.84
CA SER A 143 -7.77 0.23 -6.67
C SER A 143 -7.01 0.95 -5.55
N PHE A 144 -5.94 1.67 -5.91
CA PHE A 144 -5.17 2.49 -4.96
C PHE A 144 -6.05 3.56 -4.31
N GLY A 145 -6.79 4.32 -5.12
CA GLY A 145 -7.68 5.37 -4.64
C GLY A 145 -8.79 4.81 -3.74
N SER A 146 -9.40 3.67 -4.11
CA SER A 146 -10.39 2.97 -3.28
C SER A 146 -9.83 2.56 -1.92
N THR A 147 -8.60 2.07 -1.91
CA THR A 147 -7.87 1.70 -0.69
C THR A 147 -7.62 2.94 0.18
N LYS A 148 -7.14 4.05 -0.40
CA LYS A 148 -6.93 5.31 0.32
C LYS A 148 -8.24 5.88 0.88
N PHE A 149 -9.34 5.84 0.15
CA PHE A 149 -10.66 6.27 0.66
C PHE A 149 -11.12 5.43 1.85
N THR A 150 -10.85 4.13 1.86
CA THR A 150 -11.12 3.28 3.02
C THR A 150 -10.26 3.67 4.22
N TYR A 151 -8.98 3.95 3.99
CA TYR A 151 -8.07 4.44 5.02
C TYR A 151 -8.51 5.80 5.60
N TYR A 152 -8.88 6.76 4.74
CA TYR A 152 -9.34 8.10 5.17
C TYR A 152 -10.64 8.04 5.96
N ARG A 153 -11.58 7.21 5.52
CA ARG A 153 -12.79 6.88 6.29
C ARG A 153 -12.44 6.37 7.69
N ASN A 154 -11.52 5.42 7.82
CA ASN A 154 -11.11 4.92 9.13
C ASN A 154 -10.47 6.01 10.00
N GLN A 155 -9.65 6.90 9.42
CA GLN A 155 -9.08 8.03 10.15
C GLN A 155 -10.16 9.01 10.66
N ILE A 156 -11.13 9.38 9.83
CA ILE A 156 -12.24 10.26 10.25
C ILE A 156 -13.08 9.59 11.33
N ARG A 157 -13.39 8.30 11.18
CA ARG A 157 -14.12 7.53 12.19
C ARG A 157 -13.36 7.54 13.53
N ALA A 158 -12.05 7.29 13.49
CA ALA A 158 -11.19 7.31 14.67
C ALA A 158 -11.12 8.70 15.32
N LYS A 159 -11.02 9.78 14.52
CA LYS A 159 -11.11 11.15 15.04
C LYS A 159 -12.45 11.43 15.72
N MET A 160 -13.55 10.99 15.13
CA MET A 160 -14.90 11.27 15.62
C MET A 160 -15.27 10.52 16.90
N MET A 161 -14.77 9.29 17.09
CA MET A 161 -15.25 8.40 18.15
C MET A 161 -14.13 7.68 18.93
N GLY A 162 -12.91 7.66 18.40
CA GLY A 162 -11.78 6.90 18.96
C GLY A 162 -10.78 7.75 19.76
N ASN A 163 -10.76 9.08 19.55
CA ASN A 163 -9.87 9.96 20.28
C ASN A 163 -10.54 10.44 21.58
N LYS A 164 -9.96 10.09 22.73
CA LYS A 164 -10.44 10.50 24.06
C LYS A 164 -9.85 11.84 24.54
N GLU A 165 -8.83 12.36 23.86
CA GLU A 165 -8.14 13.61 24.23
C GLU A 165 -8.91 14.85 23.77
N VAL A 166 -9.73 14.72 22.73
CA VAL A 166 -10.51 15.81 22.15
C VAL A 166 -11.99 15.53 22.36
N ASP A 167 -12.69 16.42 23.07
CA ASP A 167 -14.15 16.35 23.22
C ASP A 167 -14.85 16.76 21.92
N VAL A 168 -14.93 15.82 20.98
CA VAL A 168 -15.61 16.00 19.70
C VAL A 168 -17.12 16.30 19.89
N GLU A 169 -17.76 15.79 20.94
CA GLU A 169 -19.20 16.01 21.21
C GLU A 169 -19.48 17.46 21.63
N GLY A 170 -18.52 18.12 22.27
CA GLY A 170 -18.58 19.52 22.72
C GLY A 170 -18.00 20.57 21.76
N LEU A 171 -17.16 20.19 20.78
CA LEU A 171 -16.53 21.17 19.87
C LEU A 171 -17.54 22.02 19.07
N ALA A 172 -17.32 23.33 18.92
CA ALA A 172 -18.05 24.13 17.93
C ALA A 172 -17.86 23.56 16.51
N ILE A 173 -18.85 23.75 15.62
CA ILE A 173 -18.82 23.20 14.24
C ILE A 173 -17.57 23.65 13.47
N THR A 174 -17.18 24.92 13.60
CA THR A 174 -15.98 25.48 12.97
C THR A 174 -14.70 24.81 13.48
N SER A 175 -14.59 24.61 14.79
CA SER A 175 -13.47 23.90 15.41
C SER A 175 -13.42 22.43 14.99
N LEU A 176 -14.57 21.76 14.92
CA LEU A 176 -14.66 20.39 14.42
C LEU A 176 -14.23 20.29 12.96
N HIS A 177 -14.71 21.20 12.11
CA HIS A 177 -14.33 21.25 10.71
C HIS A 177 -12.80 21.35 10.55
N ASN A 178 -12.17 22.26 11.30
CA ASN A 178 -10.72 22.40 11.30
C ASN A 178 -10.02 21.13 11.79
N TYR A 179 -10.51 20.54 12.88
CA TYR A 179 -9.93 19.33 13.47
C TYR A 179 -9.98 18.12 12.51
N LEU A 180 -11.08 17.94 11.79
CA LEU A 180 -11.23 16.84 10.85
C LEU A 180 -10.31 17.02 9.64
N TRP A 181 -10.36 18.19 8.98
CA TRP A 181 -9.84 18.34 7.61
C TRP A 181 -8.44 18.93 7.50
N LYS A 182 -7.93 19.64 8.52
CA LYS A 182 -6.60 20.28 8.47
C LYS A 182 -5.45 19.33 8.12
N CYS A 183 -5.52 18.07 8.55
CA CYS A 183 -4.49 17.05 8.25
C CYS A 183 -4.62 16.42 6.86
N PHE A 184 -5.76 16.60 6.19
CA PHE A 184 -6.00 16.06 4.86
C PHE A 184 -5.52 17.03 3.77
N LEU A 185 -5.67 18.33 4.01
CA LEU A 185 -5.45 19.32 2.99
C LEU A 185 -4.05 19.93 3.09
N PRO A 186 -3.38 20.18 1.95
CA PRO A 186 -2.17 21.00 1.93
C PRO A 186 -2.44 22.38 2.57
N PRO A 187 -1.42 23.03 3.18
CA PRO A 187 -1.57 24.37 3.75
C PRO A 187 -2.05 25.42 2.74
N THR A 188 -1.85 25.18 1.45
CA THR A 188 -2.26 26.07 0.35
C THR A 188 -3.74 25.93 -0.03
N THR A 189 -4.44 24.92 0.47
CA THR A 189 -5.85 24.70 0.14
C THR A 189 -6.73 25.45 1.12
N MET A 190 -7.66 26.27 0.61
CA MET A 190 -8.66 26.93 1.46
C MET A 190 -9.49 25.88 2.19
N LEU A 191 -9.49 25.96 3.52
CA LEU A 191 -10.18 25.01 4.38
C LEU A 191 -11.69 25.24 4.34
N SER A 192 -12.11 26.51 4.44
CA SER A 192 -13.51 26.92 4.26
C SER A 192 -13.98 26.60 2.84
N ASN A 193 -14.92 25.67 2.79
CA ASN A 193 -15.56 25.18 1.59
C ASN A 193 -16.93 24.64 2.01
N PRO A 194 -18.03 25.08 1.38
CA PRO A 194 -19.37 24.70 1.79
C PRO A 194 -19.61 23.19 1.82
N GLU A 195 -19.08 22.43 0.85
CA GLU A 195 -19.26 20.97 0.81
C GLU A 195 -18.58 20.28 2.00
N ARG A 196 -17.39 20.76 2.39
CA ARG A 196 -16.67 20.26 3.57
C ARG A 196 -17.37 20.64 4.87
N GLU A 197 -17.93 21.85 4.95
CA GLU A 197 -18.72 22.31 6.09
C GLU A 197 -20.00 21.47 6.25
N HIS A 198 -20.72 21.23 5.16
CA HIS A 198 -21.87 20.34 5.12
C HIS A 198 -21.51 18.92 5.52
N LEU A 199 -20.38 18.38 5.04
CA LEU A 199 -19.92 17.05 5.42
C LEU A 199 -19.58 16.96 6.91
N THR A 200 -18.91 17.97 7.48
CA THR A 200 -18.68 18.07 8.93
C THR A 200 -20.00 18.03 9.70
N LEU A 201 -20.97 18.83 9.26
CA LEU A 201 -22.27 18.95 9.91
C LEU A 201 -23.03 17.62 9.86
N MET A 202 -23.05 16.95 8.71
CA MET A 202 -23.67 15.63 8.53
C MET A 202 -23.02 14.58 9.42
N LEU A 203 -21.68 14.50 9.44
CA LEU A 203 -20.94 13.55 10.29
C LEU A 203 -21.30 13.75 11.76
N ARG A 204 -21.32 15.01 12.23
CA ARG A 204 -21.64 15.31 13.62
C ARG A 204 -23.10 14.96 13.95
N SER A 205 -24.04 15.37 13.11
CA SER A 205 -25.46 15.13 13.36
C SER A 205 -25.82 13.65 13.33
N PHE A 206 -25.19 12.89 12.43
CA PHE A 206 -25.29 11.44 12.39
C PHE A 206 -24.81 10.80 13.70
N CYS A 207 -23.60 11.17 14.16
CA CYS A 207 -23.05 10.64 15.41
C CYS A 207 -23.92 11.01 16.62
N ALA A 208 -24.44 12.23 16.66
CA ALA A 208 -25.31 12.70 17.73
C ALA A 208 -26.64 11.94 17.77
N THR A 209 -27.32 11.83 16.63
CA THR A 209 -28.62 11.17 16.50
C THR A 209 -28.53 9.70 16.90
N ASN A 210 -27.44 9.03 16.53
CA ASN A 210 -27.19 7.63 16.86
C ASN A 210 -26.51 7.42 18.23
N LYS A 211 -26.31 8.49 19.01
CA LYS A 211 -25.66 8.46 20.34
C LYS A 211 -24.28 7.79 20.32
N LEU A 212 -23.53 7.95 19.23
CA LEU A 212 -22.26 7.24 19.00
C LEU A 212 -21.12 7.74 19.89
N PHE A 213 -21.17 9.01 20.32
CA PHE A 213 -20.17 9.59 21.22
C PHE A 213 -20.16 8.92 22.61
N ARG A 214 -21.31 8.42 23.08
CA ARG A 214 -21.49 7.88 24.43
C ARG A 214 -21.45 6.35 24.51
N LYS A 215 -21.70 5.66 23.40
CA LYS A 215 -21.82 4.18 23.36
C LYS A 215 -20.48 3.44 23.23
N GLY A 216 -19.34 4.13 23.24
CA GLY A 216 -18.02 3.48 23.18
C GLY A 216 -17.87 2.47 22.04
N GLY A 217 -18.54 2.72 20.90
CA GLY A 217 -18.54 1.82 19.75
C GLY A 217 -18.90 0.36 20.08
N SER A 218 -20.01 0.09 20.76
CA SER A 218 -20.43 -1.28 21.02
C SER A 218 -20.84 -2.03 19.74
N GLY A 219 -20.46 -3.31 19.67
CA GLY A 219 -20.40 -4.16 18.48
C GLY A 219 -21.70 -4.32 17.69
N GLY A 220 -21.52 -4.49 16.37
CA GLY A 220 -22.58 -4.71 15.39
C GLY A 220 -22.89 -3.50 14.49
N PHE A 221 -22.50 -2.28 14.88
CA PHE A 221 -22.80 -1.05 14.15
C PHE A 221 -21.87 -0.84 12.93
N SER A 222 -22.46 -0.68 11.74
CA SER A 222 -21.73 -0.49 10.49
C SER A 222 -21.74 0.99 10.09
N PHE A 223 -20.82 1.75 10.70
CA PHE A 223 -20.77 3.23 10.59
C PHE A 223 -20.91 3.75 9.16
N TRP A 224 -20.11 3.26 8.20
CA TRP A 224 -20.04 3.86 6.87
C TRP A 224 -21.26 3.55 5.99
N PRO A 225 -21.80 2.31 5.97
CA PRO A 225 -23.08 2.04 5.33
C PRO A 225 -24.22 2.88 5.92
N GLU A 226 -24.40 2.91 7.24
CA GLU A 226 -25.48 3.67 7.87
C GLU A 226 -25.34 5.18 7.65
N PHE A 227 -24.09 5.69 7.68
CA PHE A 227 -23.81 7.08 7.33
C PHE A 227 -24.10 7.37 5.85
N LYS A 228 -23.91 6.40 4.94
CA LYS A 228 -24.23 6.56 3.52
C LYS A 228 -25.72 6.75 3.30
N ASP A 229 -26.54 5.99 4.02
CA ASP A 229 -28.00 6.10 3.94
C ASP A 229 -28.45 7.48 4.46
N PHE A 230 -27.91 7.91 5.60
CA PHE A 230 -28.15 9.25 6.14
C PHE A 230 -27.68 10.36 5.19
N TYR A 231 -26.48 10.24 4.63
CA TYR A 231 -25.94 11.20 3.68
C TYR A 231 -26.83 11.33 2.45
N THR A 232 -27.26 10.20 1.88
CA THR A 232 -28.14 10.17 0.70
C THR A 232 -29.47 10.88 1.02
N LEU A 233 -30.07 10.57 2.17
CA LEU A 233 -31.29 11.23 2.64
C LEU A 233 -31.13 12.76 2.74
N VAL A 234 -30.04 13.24 3.31
CA VAL A 234 -29.78 14.69 3.46
C VAL A 234 -29.47 15.35 2.12
N MET A 235 -28.75 14.67 1.23
CA MET A 235 -28.43 15.21 -0.10
C MET A 235 -29.66 15.28 -1.00
N ASP A 236 -30.55 14.30 -0.92
CA ASP A 236 -31.80 14.23 -1.70
C ASP A 236 -32.88 15.19 -1.20
N ASP A 237 -32.76 15.70 0.03
CA ASP A 237 -33.63 16.76 0.55
C ASP A 237 -33.45 18.04 -0.28
N LYS A 238 -34.49 18.47 -0.98
CA LYS A 238 -34.43 19.63 -1.88
C LYS A 238 -34.70 20.97 -1.18
N ARG A 239 -34.95 20.98 0.13
CA ARG A 239 -35.18 22.22 0.87
C ARG A 239 -33.93 23.08 0.91
N GLU A 240 -34.08 24.36 0.60
CA GLU A 240 -32.97 25.33 0.60
C GLU A 240 -32.40 25.56 2.01
N ASP A 241 -33.27 25.55 3.02
CA ASP A 241 -32.93 25.82 4.42
C ASP A 241 -32.43 24.59 5.21
N LYS A 242 -32.22 23.44 4.53
CA LYS A 242 -31.86 22.19 5.22
C LYS A 242 -30.55 22.29 6.00
N TRP A 243 -29.57 23.01 5.46
CA TRP A 243 -28.26 23.16 6.07
C TRP A 243 -28.31 24.08 7.30
N GLU A 244 -29.05 25.18 7.20
CA GLU A 244 -29.27 26.12 8.31
C GLU A 244 -30.01 25.43 9.46
N LYS A 245 -31.10 24.71 9.16
CA LYS A 245 -31.85 23.94 10.16
C LYS A 245 -31.00 22.87 10.84
N LEU A 246 -30.16 22.18 10.06
CA LEU A 246 -29.27 21.17 10.61
C LEU A 246 -28.18 21.81 11.50
N ALA A 247 -27.64 22.96 11.10
CA ALA A 247 -26.67 23.72 11.87
C ALA A 247 -27.26 24.24 13.19
N GLU A 248 -28.43 24.87 13.15
CA GLU A 248 -29.13 25.35 14.35
C GLU A 248 -29.42 24.22 15.34
N LYS A 249 -29.84 23.05 14.83
CA LYS A 249 -30.11 21.87 15.67
C LYS A 249 -28.84 21.41 16.38
N GLU A 250 -27.71 21.35 15.68
CA GLU A 250 -26.43 20.99 16.29
C GLU A 250 -25.94 22.07 17.26
N GLU A 251 -26.12 23.34 16.96
CA GLU A 251 -25.72 24.43 17.85
C GLU A 251 -26.52 24.41 19.17
N LYS A 252 -27.85 24.26 19.09
CA LYS A 252 -28.71 24.10 20.28
C LYS A 252 -28.29 22.88 21.11
N ARG A 253 -27.92 21.79 20.46
CA ARG A 253 -27.41 20.58 21.14
C ARG A 253 -26.08 20.84 21.85
N ILE A 254 -25.15 21.54 21.21
CA ILE A 254 -23.84 21.90 21.80
C ILE A 254 -24.03 22.79 23.01
N ARG A 255 -24.88 23.83 22.92
CA ARG A 255 -25.17 24.70 24.07
C ARG A 255 -25.68 23.89 25.27
N LYS A 256 -26.66 23.02 25.06
CA LYS A 256 -27.19 22.12 26.10
C LYS A 256 -26.16 21.13 26.66
N TYR A 257 -25.15 20.76 25.88
CA TYR A 257 -24.08 19.87 26.35
C TYR A 257 -23.07 20.59 27.24
N LEU A 258 -22.88 21.89 27.04
CA LEU A 258 -21.94 22.72 27.78
C LEU A 258 -22.55 23.36 29.05
N GLU A 259 -23.88 23.40 29.14
CA GLU A 259 -24.65 23.76 30.34
C GLU A 259 -24.70 22.62 31.36
#